data_AF-A0A7R9VYR1-F1
#
_entry.id   AF-A0A7R9VYR1-F1
#
_cell.length_a   1.000
_cell.length_b   1.000
_cell.length_c   1.000
_cell.angle_alpha   90.00
_cell.angle_beta   90.00
_cell.angle_gamma   90.00
#
_symmetry.space_group_name_H-M   'P 1'
#
loop_
_entity.id
_entity.type
_entity.pdbx_description
1 polymer ?
#
loop_
_entity_poly.entity_id
_entity_poly.type
_entity_poly.pdbx_seq_one_letter_code
_entity_poly.pdbx_strand_id
1 'polypeptide(L)'
;MALTEFTNLQQKVLAVMPKLSGFMSMLVSERMQRRWARQKCPYIEWRCSPRGSRARHFITRFRLHSFNAKGSGFIVLEILRDRKKLDRLYHRLILGMASLDFTISFFMAMSTWLAPLESGVLWAAGTHSTCQMQAFVVHLSVSVSCYNLFLAVYYLLVIGHGKRDRQLHRFEIGAHCSSLSVGLTIAISGLVLGIYRPSYIWCGTASSFQLDATRSIARDIWTWTFAVVVWFVVFSVTFVMIRVFIIVRQQE
;
A
#
# COMPACT_ATOMS: atom_id res chain seq x y z
N MET A 1 -18.73 31.78 7.37
CA MET A 1 -17.26 31.86 7.28
C MET A 1 -16.58 30.47 7.31
N ALA A 2 -16.95 29.54 8.20
CA ALA A 2 -16.41 28.17 8.19
C ALA A 2 -16.82 27.34 6.95
N LEU A 3 -18.04 27.54 6.43
CA LEU A 3 -18.52 26.91 5.19
C LEU A 3 -17.72 27.33 3.95
N THR A 4 -17.33 28.60 3.86
CA THR A 4 -16.53 29.13 2.73
C THR A 4 -15.07 28.66 2.74
N GLU A 5 -14.48 28.39 3.90
CA GLU A 5 -13.17 27.72 3.95
C GLU A 5 -13.27 26.23 3.61
N PHE A 6 -14.35 25.57 4.04
CA PHE A 6 -14.58 24.16 3.75
C PHE A 6 -14.84 23.89 2.26
N THR A 7 -15.58 24.75 1.57
CA THR A 7 -15.79 24.66 0.12
C THR A 7 -14.49 24.87 -0.68
N ASN A 8 -13.63 25.80 -0.24
CA ASN A 8 -12.30 26.02 -0.84
C ASN A 8 -11.38 24.80 -0.65
N LEU A 9 -11.46 24.12 0.50
CA LEU A 9 -10.69 22.90 0.76
C LEU A 9 -11.24 21.71 -0.04
N GLN A 10 -12.57 21.58 -0.15
CA GLN A 10 -13.24 20.59 -0.98
C GLN A 10 -12.87 20.73 -2.47
N GLN A 11 -12.86 21.96 -3.01
CA GLN A 11 -12.43 22.21 -4.39
C GLN A 11 -10.97 21.80 -4.62
N LYS A 12 -10.07 22.07 -3.67
CA LYS A 12 -8.67 21.68 -3.78
C LYS A 12 -8.47 20.15 -3.72
N VAL A 13 -9.23 19.45 -2.90
CA VAL A 13 -9.17 17.98 -2.79
C VAL A 13 -9.82 17.29 -4.01
N LEU A 14 -10.97 17.79 -4.47
CA LEU A 14 -11.66 17.30 -5.67
C LEU A 14 -10.86 17.51 -6.95
N ALA A 15 -10.00 18.54 -7.02
CA ALA A 15 -9.09 18.75 -8.14
C ALA A 15 -7.95 17.71 -8.21
N VAL A 16 -7.64 17.02 -7.10
CA VAL A 16 -6.53 16.05 -7.03
C VAL A 16 -7.00 14.61 -7.25
N MET A 17 -8.24 14.27 -6.86
CA MET A 17 -8.77 12.89 -6.94
C MET A 17 -8.88 12.28 -8.35
N PRO A 18 -9.18 13.01 -9.44
CA PRO A 18 -9.25 12.42 -10.79
C PRO A 18 -7.91 11.84 -11.25
N LYS A 19 -6.78 12.44 -10.82
CA LYS A 19 -5.43 11.98 -11.17
C LYS A 19 -5.03 10.69 -10.46
N LEU A 20 -5.64 10.36 -9.31
CA LEU A 20 -5.40 9.11 -8.58
C LEU A 20 -6.22 7.94 -9.16
N SER A 21 -7.43 8.20 -9.66
CA SER A 21 -8.26 7.16 -10.29
C SER A 21 -7.65 6.58 -11.57
N GLY A 22 -6.96 7.41 -12.38
CA GLY A 22 -6.25 6.97 -13.57
C GLY A 22 -5.03 6.08 -13.29
N PHE A 23 -4.45 6.17 -12.08
CA PHE A 23 -3.29 5.37 -11.69
C PHE A 23 -3.68 3.92 -11.33
N MET A 24 -4.87 3.70 -10.77
CA MET A 24 -5.37 2.34 -10.49
C MET A 24 -5.82 1.61 -11.76
N SER A 25 -6.37 2.31 -12.75
CA SER A 25 -6.75 1.73 -14.04
C SER A 25 -5.55 1.28 -14.89
N MET A 26 -4.36 1.81 -14.62
CA MET A 26 -3.12 1.45 -15.33
C MET A 26 -2.50 0.12 -14.84
N LEU A 27 -2.96 -0.43 -13.71
CA LEU A 27 -2.46 -1.69 -13.15
C LEU A 27 -3.18 -2.95 -13.69
N VAL A 28 -4.25 -2.81 -14.47
CA VAL A 28 -5.01 -3.94 -15.03
C VAL A 28 -5.20 -3.78 -16.55
N SER A 29 -4.11 -3.52 -17.29
CA SER A 29 -4.16 -3.63 -18.75
C SER A 29 -4.05 -5.10 -19.16
N GLU A 30 -5.10 -5.66 -19.77
CA GLU A 30 -5.12 -7.02 -20.36
C GLU A 30 -3.92 -7.31 -21.29
N ARG A 31 -3.34 -6.27 -21.92
CA ARG A 31 -2.18 -6.45 -22.81
C ARG A 31 -0.93 -6.90 -22.05
N MET A 32 -0.82 -6.59 -20.76
CA MET A 32 0.28 -7.03 -19.92
C MET A 32 0.08 -8.50 -19.51
N GLN A 33 -1.12 -8.92 -19.12
CA GLN A 33 -1.43 -10.34 -18.85
C GLN A 33 -1.22 -11.25 -20.08
N ARG A 34 -1.60 -10.81 -21.29
CA ARG A 34 -1.36 -11.59 -22.52
C ARG A 34 0.12 -11.71 -22.91
N ARG A 35 1.00 -10.81 -22.43
CA ARG A 35 2.46 -10.95 -22.58
C ARG A 35 3.07 -11.90 -21.55
N TRP A 36 2.54 -11.93 -20.33
CA TRP A 36 2.95 -12.88 -19.29
C TRP A 36 2.57 -14.33 -19.63
N ALA A 37 1.40 -14.56 -20.24
CA ALA A 37 0.95 -15.90 -20.63
C ALA A 37 1.84 -16.58 -21.72
N ARG A 38 2.61 -15.81 -22.49
CA ARG A 38 3.55 -16.33 -23.49
C ARG A 38 4.95 -16.63 -22.94
N GLN A 39 5.24 -16.25 -21.69
CA GLN A 39 6.48 -16.60 -21.00
C GLN A 39 6.29 -17.83 -20.11
N LYS A 40 6.01 -18.99 -20.73
CA LYS A 40 6.32 -20.28 -20.10
C LYS A 40 7.82 -20.54 -20.25
N CYS A 41 8.65 -19.75 -19.56
CA CYS A 41 10.05 -20.10 -19.37
C CYS A 41 10.13 -20.94 -18.08
N PRO A 42 10.52 -22.22 -18.16
CA PRO A 42 10.77 -23.02 -16.96
C PRO A 42 11.85 -22.34 -16.10
N TYR A 43 11.73 -22.52 -14.79
CA TYR A 43 12.38 -21.79 -13.70
C TYR A 43 13.92 -21.72 -13.73
N ILE A 44 14.59 -22.39 -14.67
CA ILE A 44 16.03 -22.63 -14.68
C ILE A 44 16.79 -21.65 -15.59
N GLU A 45 16.12 -20.89 -16.46
CA GLU A 45 16.82 -20.12 -17.51
C GLU A 45 16.65 -18.59 -17.44
N TRP A 46 16.82 -18.00 -16.25
CA TRP A 46 17.07 -16.55 -16.09
C TRP A 46 18.37 -16.07 -16.78
N ARG A 47 19.18 -17.00 -17.32
CA ARG A 47 20.40 -16.69 -18.09
C ARG A 47 20.14 -16.13 -19.47
N CYS A 48 18.96 -16.34 -20.08
CA CYS A 48 18.73 -15.99 -21.48
C CYS A 48 18.23 -14.56 -21.74
N SER A 49 18.12 -13.69 -20.73
CA SER A 49 17.85 -12.27 -20.96
C SER A 49 19.15 -11.49 -21.20
N PRO A 50 19.27 -10.78 -22.35
CA PRO A 50 20.45 -9.96 -22.65
C PRO A 50 20.76 -9.03 -21.47
N ARG A 51 22.03 -8.98 -21.03
CA ARG A 51 22.45 -8.20 -19.83
C ARG A 51 21.92 -6.77 -19.83
N GLY A 52 21.77 -6.14 -21.00
CA GLY A 52 21.23 -4.78 -21.13
C GLY A 52 19.74 -4.60 -20.79
N SER A 53 18.91 -5.64 -20.85
CA SER A 53 17.48 -5.53 -20.48
C SER A 53 17.26 -5.48 -18.97
N ARG A 54 18.09 -6.21 -18.21
CA ARG A 54 17.99 -6.32 -16.74
C ARG A 54 18.30 -5.00 -16.02
N ALA A 55 19.34 -4.30 -16.44
CA ALA A 55 19.71 -3.01 -15.84
C ALA A 55 18.61 -1.94 -16.02
N ARG A 56 17.95 -1.91 -17.19
CA ARG A 56 16.89 -0.94 -17.48
C ARG A 56 15.64 -1.12 -16.62
N HIS A 57 15.23 -2.35 -16.35
CA HIS A 57 14.09 -2.62 -15.46
C HIS A 57 14.37 -2.25 -14.01
N PHE A 58 15.59 -2.48 -13.53
CA PHE A 58 15.99 -2.08 -12.19
C PHE A 58 15.99 -0.56 -12.03
N ILE A 59 16.64 0.16 -12.95
CA ILE A 59 16.75 1.62 -12.91
C ILE A 59 15.37 2.30 -12.94
N THR A 60 14.45 1.81 -13.77
CA THR A 60 13.11 2.40 -13.87
C THR A 60 12.29 2.23 -12.59
N ARG A 61 12.34 1.06 -11.95
CA ARG A 61 11.62 0.81 -10.68
C ARG A 61 12.21 1.56 -9.50
N PHE A 62 13.54 1.59 -9.39
CA PHE A 62 14.21 2.36 -8.34
C PHE A 62 13.83 3.84 -8.40
N ARG A 63 13.77 4.41 -9.61
CA ARG A 63 13.31 5.79 -9.85
C ARG A 63 11.86 6.00 -9.41
N LEU A 64 10.96 5.08 -9.72
CA LEU A 64 9.54 5.19 -9.36
C LEU A 64 9.32 5.17 -7.83
N HIS A 65 9.90 4.19 -7.13
CA HIS A 65 9.72 4.09 -5.67
C HIS A 65 10.43 5.23 -4.91
N SER A 66 11.55 5.72 -5.44
CA SER A 66 12.23 6.90 -4.89
C SER A 66 11.38 8.17 -5.01
N PHE A 67 10.61 8.31 -6.09
CA PHE A 67 9.71 9.45 -6.26
C PHE A 67 8.57 9.42 -5.24
N ASN A 68 7.93 8.26 -5.06
CA ASN A 68 6.88 8.10 -4.06
C ASN A 68 7.41 8.35 -2.63
N ALA A 69 8.59 7.82 -2.28
CA ALA A 69 9.21 8.07 -0.98
C ALA A 69 9.46 9.57 -0.75
N LYS A 70 9.96 10.31 -1.75
CA LYS A 70 10.15 11.76 -1.65
C LYS A 70 8.83 12.51 -1.49
N GLY A 71 7.80 12.13 -2.25
CA GLY A 71 6.47 12.72 -2.17
C GLY A 71 5.84 12.55 -0.79
N SER A 72 5.79 11.31 -0.29
CA SER A 72 5.25 11.02 1.05
C SER A 72 6.08 11.66 2.15
N GLY A 73 7.40 11.68 2.03
CA GLY A 73 8.30 12.36 2.96
C GLY A 73 8.03 13.87 3.05
N PHE A 74 7.77 14.53 1.91
CA PHE A 74 7.40 15.95 1.88
C PHE A 74 6.09 16.21 2.63
N ILE A 75 5.07 15.37 2.44
CA ILE A 75 3.79 15.47 3.16
C ILE A 75 4.00 15.34 4.67
N VAL A 76 4.79 14.34 5.10
CA VAL A 76 5.13 14.14 6.52
C VAL A 76 5.83 15.38 7.08
N LEU A 77 6.85 15.92 6.41
CA LEU A 77 7.57 17.12 6.85
C LEU A 77 6.66 18.35 6.89
N GLU A 78 5.77 18.53 5.91
CA GLU A 78 4.83 19.65 5.86
C GLU A 78 3.85 19.63 7.04
N ILE A 79 3.29 18.45 7.35
CA ILE A 79 2.36 18.29 8.47
C ILE A 79 3.09 18.46 9.81
N LEU A 80 4.30 17.90 9.96
CA LEU A 80 5.06 18.02 11.20
C LEU A 80 5.55 19.45 11.47
N ARG A 81 5.79 20.25 10.42
CA ARG A 81 6.23 21.64 10.55
C ARG A 81 5.11 22.58 11.03
N ASP A 82 3.85 22.28 10.73
CA ASP A 82 2.71 23.11 11.13
C ASP A 82 1.88 22.47 12.26
N ARG A 83 2.11 22.95 13.49
CA ARG A 83 1.38 22.49 14.69
C ARG A 83 -0.13 22.70 14.59
N LYS A 84 -0.62 23.68 13.82
CA LYS A 84 -2.06 23.91 13.65
C LYS A 84 -2.70 22.84 12.77
N LYS A 85 -1.96 22.31 11.78
CA LYS A 85 -2.42 21.17 10.97
C LYS A 85 -2.55 19.92 11.82
N LEU A 86 -1.61 19.69 12.73
CA LEU A 86 -1.65 18.54 13.65
C LEU A 86 -2.85 18.56 14.61
N ASP A 87 -3.50 19.69 14.84
CA ASP A 87 -4.72 19.71 15.68
C ASP A 87 -5.91 19.01 14.99
N ARG A 88 -5.93 18.98 13.65
CA ARG A 88 -7.02 18.42 12.85
C ARG A 88 -6.83 16.91 12.64
N LEU A 89 -7.84 16.14 13.04
CA LEU A 89 -7.88 14.67 12.90
C LEU A 89 -7.53 14.19 11.48
N TYR A 90 -8.09 14.86 10.46
CA TYR A 90 -7.79 14.60 9.05
C TYR A 90 -6.29 14.53 8.74
N HIS A 91 -5.51 15.52 9.20
CA HIS A 91 -4.07 15.57 8.94
C HIS A 91 -3.31 14.50 9.70
N ARG A 92 -3.78 14.09 10.89
CA ARG A 92 -3.17 13.01 11.68
C ARG A 92 -3.37 11.64 11.01
N LEU A 93 -4.56 11.38 10.45
CA LEU A 93 -4.81 10.18 9.65
C LEU A 93 -3.92 10.13 8.41
N ILE A 94 -3.83 11.26 7.68
CA ILE A 94 -2.93 11.37 6.51
C ILE A 94 -1.47 11.19 6.91
N LEU A 95 -1.05 11.73 8.05
CA LEU A 95 0.31 11.56 8.56
C LEU A 95 0.61 10.07 8.80
N GLY A 96 -0.31 9.33 9.41
CA GLY A 96 -0.17 7.88 9.62
C GLY A 96 -0.04 7.12 8.30
N MET A 97 -0.91 7.42 7.33
CA MET A 97 -0.87 6.83 5.99
C MET A 97 0.43 7.13 5.25
N ALA A 98 0.82 8.42 5.20
CA ALA A 98 2.03 8.87 4.50
C ALA A 98 3.31 8.32 5.14
N SER A 99 3.33 8.14 6.45
CA SER A 99 4.45 7.51 7.16
C SER A 99 4.62 6.05 6.72
N LEU A 100 3.53 5.28 6.63
CA LEU A 100 3.58 3.92 6.12
C LEU A 100 3.99 3.85 4.65
N ASP A 101 3.43 4.72 3.81
CA ASP A 101 3.78 4.78 2.37
C ASP A 101 5.26 5.12 2.16
N PHE A 102 5.82 6.01 3.00
CA PHE A 102 7.24 6.30 3.00
C PHE A 102 8.06 5.05 3.35
N THR A 103 7.74 4.37 4.44
CA THR A 103 8.42 3.14 4.86
C THR A 103 8.33 2.06 3.79
N ILE A 104 7.15 1.79 3.25
CA ILE A 104 6.96 0.77 2.20
C ILE A 104 7.74 1.13 0.94
N SER A 105 7.68 2.40 0.50
CA SER A 105 8.41 2.86 -0.69
C SER A 105 9.93 2.75 -0.50
N PHE A 106 10.43 3.00 0.71
CA PHE A 106 11.84 2.83 1.05
C PHE A 106 12.28 1.36 0.95
N PHE A 107 11.53 0.43 1.54
CA PHE A 107 11.84 -1.01 1.45
C PHE A 107 11.66 -1.55 0.02
N MET A 108 10.71 -1.02 -0.75
CA MET A 108 10.55 -1.35 -2.17
C MET A 108 11.69 -0.82 -3.04
N ALA A 109 12.24 0.35 -2.72
CA ALA A 109 13.43 0.87 -3.40
C ALA A 109 14.67 0.00 -3.12
N MET A 110 14.78 -0.55 -1.92
CA MET A 110 15.87 -1.47 -1.53
C MET A 110 15.60 -2.94 -1.90
N SER A 111 14.54 -3.23 -2.66
CA SER A 111 14.02 -4.60 -2.83
C SER A 111 14.99 -5.62 -3.42
N THR A 112 15.86 -5.22 -4.34
CA THR A 112 16.88 -6.12 -4.88
C THR A 112 18.07 -6.26 -3.94
N TRP A 113 18.41 -5.18 -3.22
CA TRP A 113 19.54 -5.15 -2.30
C TRP A 113 19.32 -6.06 -1.10
N LEU A 114 18.10 -6.07 -0.55
CA LEU A 114 17.74 -6.87 0.63
C LEU A 114 17.56 -8.36 0.35
N ALA A 115 17.56 -8.77 -0.92
CA ALA A 115 17.50 -10.18 -1.30
C ALA A 115 18.80 -10.91 -0.90
N PRO A 116 18.73 -12.20 -0.52
CA PRO A 116 19.91 -12.97 -0.12
C PRO A 116 20.82 -13.22 -1.33
N LEU A 117 22.14 -13.18 -1.12
CA LEU A 117 23.13 -13.36 -2.20
C LEU A 117 22.97 -14.70 -2.94
N GLU A 118 22.57 -15.75 -2.22
CA GLU A 118 22.33 -17.10 -2.76
C GLU A 118 21.12 -17.19 -3.71
N SER A 119 20.24 -16.18 -3.72
CA SER A 119 19.07 -16.16 -4.62
C SER A 119 19.43 -15.97 -6.10
N GLY A 120 20.67 -15.56 -6.41
CA GLY A 120 21.09 -15.26 -7.77
C GLY A 120 20.46 -13.99 -8.37
N VAL A 121 19.76 -13.19 -7.56
CA VAL A 121 19.21 -11.89 -7.96
C VAL A 121 20.36 -10.90 -8.19
N LEU A 122 20.30 -10.15 -9.29
CA LEU A 122 21.31 -9.16 -9.62
C LEU A 122 21.30 -8.03 -8.57
N TRP A 123 22.48 -7.68 -8.03
CA TRP A 123 22.66 -6.72 -6.91
C TRP A 123 22.11 -7.18 -5.56
N ALA A 124 21.85 -8.47 -5.38
CA ALA A 124 21.58 -9.02 -4.06
C ALA A 124 22.80 -8.88 -3.16
N ALA A 125 22.63 -8.27 -1.99
CA ALA A 125 23.68 -8.11 -0.99
C ALA A 125 23.14 -8.36 0.44
N GLY A 126 21.90 -8.82 0.57
CA GLY A 126 21.22 -9.04 1.83
C GLY A 126 21.34 -10.47 2.34
N THR A 127 20.54 -10.77 3.37
CA THR A 127 20.39 -12.08 3.99
C THR A 127 18.93 -12.53 3.95
N HIS A 128 18.65 -13.76 4.36
CA HIS A 128 17.28 -14.23 4.54
C HIS A 128 16.48 -13.35 5.53
N SER A 129 17.12 -12.84 6.58
CA SER A 129 16.49 -11.96 7.58
C SER A 129 16.07 -10.62 6.97
N THR A 130 16.95 -9.97 6.20
CA THR A 130 16.61 -8.70 5.54
C THR A 130 15.50 -8.86 4.50
N CYS A 131 15.47 -10.02 3.84
CA CYS A 131 14.42 -10.37 2.90
C CYS A 131 13.06 -10.57 3.60
N GLN A 132 13.03 -11.27 4.73
CA GLN A 132 11.81 -11.42 5.54
C GLN A 132 11.32 -10.07 6.08
N MET A 133 12.23 -9.20 6.53
CA MET A 133 11.92 -7.85 6.97
C MET A 133 11.27 -7.03 5.84
N GLN A 134 11.82 -7.11 4.62
CA GLN A 134 11.23 -6.45 3.47
C GLN A 134 9.83 -6.95 3.17
N ALA A 135 9.63 -8.28 3.10
CA ALA A 135 8.32 -8.87 2.85
C ALA A 135 7.32 -8.47 3.94
N PHE A 136 7.73 -8.47 5.20
CA PHE A 136 6.92 -8.03 6.33
C PHE A 136 6.43 -6.58 6.14
N VAL A 137 7.34 -5.65 5.84
CA VAL A 137 6.99 -4.24 5.63
C VAL A 137 6.06 -4.06 4.42
N VAL A 138 6.29 -4.79 3.33
CA VAL A 138 5.43 -4.72 2.14
C VAL A 138 4.00 -5.16 2.46
N HIS A 139 3.81 -6.18 3.31
CA HIS A 139 2.48 -6.63 3.72
C HIS A 139 1.79 -5.68 4.71
N LEU A 140 2.52 -4.76 5.37
CA LEU A 140 1.91 -3.65 6.12
C LEU A 140 1.16 -2.65 5.22
N SER A 141 1.30 -2.74 3.88
CA SER A 141 0.56 -1.91 2.93
C SER A 141 -0.96 -2.03 3.06
N VAL A 142 -1.49 -3.14 3.60
CA VAL A 142 -2.93 -3.28 3.88
C VAL A 142 -3.42 -2.21 4.85
N SER A 143 -2.58 -1.81 5.81
CA SER A 143 -2.90 -0.71 6.74
C SER A 143 -3.19 0.59 6.01
N VAL A 144 -2.53 0.87 4.88
CA VAL A 144 -2.75 2.07 4.05
C VAL A 144 -4.16 2.03 3.44
N SER A 145 -4.61 0.87 2.97
CA SER A 145 -5.98 0.68 2.48
C SER A 145 -7.01 0.88 3.60
N CYS A 146 -6.73 0.39 4.81
CA CYS A 146 -7.57 0.65 5.98
C CYS A 146 -7.62 2.14 6.34
N TYR A 147 -6.49 2.86 6.29
CA TYR A 147 -6.49 4.31 6.48
C TYR A 147 -7.37 5.03 5.46
N ASN A 148 -7.36 4.61 4.19
CA ASN A 148 -8.25 5.16 3.16
C ASN A 148 -9.73 4.94 3.50
N LEU A 149 -10.09 3.76 4.06
CA LEU A 149 -11.43 3.50 4.57
C LEU A 149 -11.83 4.45 5.70
N PHE A 150 -10.97 4.61 6.72
CA PHE A 150 -11.27 5.52 7.81
C PHE A 150 -11.31 6.99 7.38
N LEU A 151 -10.55 7.37 6.35
CA LEU A 151 -10.64 8.70 5.76
C LEU A 151 -11.98 8.92 5.07
N ALA A 152 -12.48 7.93 4.32
CA ALA A 152 -13.81 7.98 3.71
C ALA A 152 -14.92 8.06 4.77
N VAL A 153 -14.80 7.28 5.85
CA VAL A 153 -15.74 7.32 6.99
C VAL A 153 -15.68 8.68 7.69
N TYR A 154 -14.49 9.25 7.88
CA TYR A 154 -14.31 10.58 8.42
C TYR A 154 -15.07 11.63 7.60
N TYR A 155 -14.94 11.59 6.26
CA TYR A 155 -15.70 12.50 5.39
C TYR A 155 -17.21 12.30 5.52
N LEU A 156 -17.68 11.06 5.62
CA LEU A 156 -19.11 10.75 5.83
C LEU A 156 -19.62 11.31 7.17
N LEU A 157 -18.82 11.26 8.24
CA LEU A 157 -19.19 11.78 9.56
C LEU A 157 -19.19 13.31 9.61
N VAL A 158 -18.21 13.95 8.98
CA VAL A 158 -18.10 15.41 8.96
C VAL A 158 -19.16 16.03 8.05
N ILE A 159 -19.29 15.55 6.80
CA ILE A 159 -20.19 16.13 5.79
C ILE A 159 -21.63 15.67 6.03
N GLY A 160 -21.83 14.37 6.27
CA GLY A 160 -23.17 13.80 6.39
C GLY A 160 -23.82 14.00 7.76
N HIS A 161 -23.03 14.01 8.83
CA HIS A 161 -23.56 14.08 10.21
C HIS A 161 -23.16 15.37 10.95
N GLY A 162 -22.45 16.29 10.29
CA GLY A 162 -22.03 17.56 10.89
C GLY A 162 -21.18 17.40 12.16
N LYS A 163 -20.49 16.26 12.32
CA LYS A 163 -19.68 16.01 13.52
C LYS A 163 -18.46 16.92 13.52
N ARG A 164 -18.15 17.52 14.67
CA ARG A 164 -16.94 18.35 14.87
C ARG A 164 -15.75 17.47 15.27
N ASP A 165 -14.55 17.87 14.87
CA ASP A 165 -13.29 17.14 15.15
C ASP A 165 -13.13 16.72 16.62
N ARG A 166 -13.53 17.59 17.57
CA ARG A 166 -13.46 17.30 19.03
C ARG A 166 -14.26 16.06 19.44
N GLN A 167 -15.38 15.78 18.77
CA GLN A 167 -16.22 14.61 19.06
C GLN A 167 -15.64 13.31 18.46
N LEU A 168 -14.72 13.43 17.51
CA LEU A 168 -14.15 12.30 16.77
C LEU A 168 -12.82 11.81 17.36
N HIS A 169 -12.37 12.34 18.50
CA HIS A 169 -11.10 11.92 19.12
C HIS A 169 -11.06 10.42 19.46
N ARG A 170 -12.17 9.84 19.94
CA ARG A 170 -12.24 8.38 20.20
C ARG A 170 -12.21 7.57 18.90
N PHE A 171 -12.78 8.11 17.83
CA PHE A 171 -12.76 7.51 16.50
C PHE A 171 -11.34 7.51 15.92
N GLU A 172 -10.56 8.57 16.15
CA GLU A 172 -9.15 8.66 15.73
C GLU A 172 -8.30 7.52 16.28
N ILE A 173 -8.34 7.30 17.59
CA ILE A 173 -7.59 6.21 18.26
C ILE A 173 -8.06 4.87 17.69
N GLY A 174 -9.37 4.68 17.56
CA GLY A 174 -9.94 3.48 16.96
C GLY A 174 -9.45 3.24 15.53
N ALA A 175 -9.37 4.28 14.70
CA ALA A 175 -8.94 4.21 13.30
C ALA A 175 -7.45 3.88 13.15
N HIS A 176 -6.57 4.46 13.98
CA HIS A 176 -5.15 4.13 13.99
C HIS A 176 -4.90 2.70 14.48
N CYS A 177 -5.50 2.32 15.62
CA CYS A 177 -5.35 0.99 16.18
C CYS A 177 -5.88 -0.09 15.23
N SER A 178 -7.07 0.10 14.65
CA SER A 178 -7.64 -0.87 13.72
C SER A 178 -6.80 -0.99 12.44
N SER A 179 -6.40 0.12 11.82
CA SER A 179 -5.60 0.09 10.59
C SER A 179 -4.26 -0.63 10.80
N LEU A 180 -3.55 -0.29 11.89
CA LEU A 180 -2.27 -0.92 12.20
C LEU A 180 -2.43 -2.38 12.59
N SER A 181 -3.43 -2.72 13.41
CA SER A 181 -3.66 -4.10 13.86
C SER A 181 -3.93 -5.06 12.70
N VAL A 182 -4.73 -4.65 11.70
CA VAL A 182 -5.02 -5.49 10.52
C VAL A 182 -3.75 -5.78 9.73
N GLY A 183 -2.99 -4.74 9.36
CA GLY A 183 -1.75 -4.95 8.61
C GLY A 183 -0.69 -5.72 9.40
N LEU A 184 -0.55 -5.45 10.70
CA LEU A 184 0.38 -6.19 11.58
C LEU A 184 -0.01 -7.66 11.69
N THR A 185 -1.29 -7.98 11.86
CA THR A 185 -1.76 -9.37 11.96
C THR A 185 -1.44 -10.15 10.68
N ILE A 186 -1.68 -9.55 9.51
CA ILE A 186 -1.33 -10.14 8.22
C ILE A 186 0.19 -10.31 8.08
N ALA A 187 0.96 -9.27 8.39
CA ALA A 187 2.40 -9.29 8.25
C ALA A 187 3.07 -10.32 9.19
N ILE A 188 2.62 -10.38 10.45
CA ILE A 188 3.09 -11.32 11.47
C ILE A 188 2.69 -12.74 11.12
N SER A 189 1.44 -12.99 10.70
CA SER A 189 1.01 -14.35 10.31
C SER A 189 1.86 -14.91 9.17
N GLY A 190 2.17 -14.10 8.15
CA GLY A 190 3.08 -14.53 7.07
C GLY A 190 4.51 -14.81 7.56
N LEU A 191 4.98 -14.06 8.56
CA LEU A 191 6.29 -14.29 9.17
C LEU A 191 6.32 -15.59 9.99
N VAL A 192 5.31 -15.82 10.84
CA VAL A 192 5.17 -17.02 11.67
C VAL A 192 5.02 -18.29 10.82
N LEU A 193 4.27 -18.20 9.71
CA LEU A 193 4.15 -19.31 8.75
C LEU A 193 5.46 -19.59 7.98
N GLY A 194 6.45 -18.70 8.05
CA GLY A 194 7.72 -18.85 7.36
C GLY A 194 7.60 -18.82 5.82
N ILE A 195 6.56 -18.15 5.30
CA ILE A 195 6.25 -18.13 3.86
C ILE A 195 6.96 -17.00 3.12
N TYR A 196 7.69 -16.13 3.81
CA TYR A 196 8.45 -15.05 3.18
C TYR A 196 9.78 -15.56 2.61
N ARG A 197 9.93 -15.44 1.29
CA ARG A 197 11.09 -15.89 0.51
C ARG A 197 11.40 -14.88 -0.62
N PRO A 198 12.61 -14.90 -1.19
CA PRO A 198 12.92 -14.12 -2.38
C PRO A 198 12.03 -14.57 -3.56
N SER A 199 11.29 -13.61 -4.14
CA SER A 199 10.38 -13.80 -5.26
C SER A 199 10.83 -12.92 -6.43
N TYR A 200 11.59 -13.51 -7.35
CA TYR A 200 12.10 -12.89 -8.59
C TYR A 200 12.88 -11.57 -8.41
N ILE A 201 12.19 -10.49 -8.06
CA ILE A 201 12.69 -9.10 -8.06
C ILE A 201 12.47 -8.38 -6.71
N TRP A 202 11.76 -8.99 -5.77
CA TRP A 202 11.59 -8.49 -4.41
C TRP A 202 11.39 -9.66 -3.44
N CYS A 203 11.44 -9.40 -2.14
CA CYS A 203 11.06 -10.37 -1.15
C CYS A 203 9.55 -10.31 -0.88
N GLY A 204 8.89 -11.46 -0.90
CA GLY A 204 7.44 -11.57 -0.77
C GLY A 204 7.02 -12.98 -0.39
N THR A 205 5.81 -13.37 -0.73
CA THR A 205 5.33 -14.75 -0.54
C THR A 205 6.06 -15.72 -1.48
N ALA A 206 6.55 -16.83 -0.94
CA ALA A 206 7.25 -17.86 -1.70
C ALA A 206 6.38 -18.48 -2.81
N SER A 207 7.03 -18.91 -3.89
CA SER A 207 6.37 -19.75 -4.90
C SER A 207 6.15 -21.17 -4.35
N SER A 208 5.20 -21.92 -4.92
CA SER A 208 4.80 -23.24 -4.41
C SER A 208 5.96 -24.23 -4.45
N PHE A 209 6.87 -24.06 -5.41
CA PHE A 209 8.03 -24.92 -5.61
C PHE A 209 9.10 -24.77 -4.51
N GLN A 210 9.08 -23.68 -3.73
CA GLN A 210 10.10 -23.40 -2.71
C GLN A 210 9.72 -23.91 -1.30
N LEU A 211 8.54 -24.50 -1.15
CA LEU A 211 7.97 -24.86 0.15
C LEU A 211 7.62 -26.35 0.20
N ASP A 212 7.79 -26.95 1.38
CA ASP A 212 7.30 -28.30 1.67
C ASP A 212 5.77 -28.37 1.54
N ALA A 213 5.21 -29.57 1.32
CA ALA A 213 3.78 -29.77 1.08
C ALA A 213 2.87 -29.15 2.15
N THR A 214 3.26 -29.19 3.42
CA THR A 214 2.49 -28.56 4.52
C THR A 214 2.49 -27.04 4.42
N ARG A 215 3.64 -26.43 4.10
CA ARG A 215 3.78 -24.97 4.00
C ARG A 215 3.13 -24.42 2.74
N SER A 216 3.07 -25.19 1.65
CA SER A 216 2.40 -24.76 0.42
C SER A 216 0.89 -24.59 0.62
N ILE A 217 0.24 -25.52 1.34
CA ILE A 217 -1.17 -25.42 1.72
C ILE A 217 -1.41 -24.20 2.63
N ALA A 218 -0.59 -24.04 3.67
CA ALA A 218 -0.70 -22.90 4.59
C ALA A 218 -0.55 -21.55 3.86
N ARG A 219 0.38 -21.47 2.91
CA ARG A 219 0.56 -20.31 2.04
C ARG A 219 -0.69 -20.06 1.19
N ASP A 220 -1.28 -21.07 0.57
CA ASP A 220 -2.48 -20.88 -0.26
C ASP A 220 -3.65 -20.34 0.55
N ILE A 221 -3.91 -20.92 1.74
CA ILE A 221 -4.92 -20.41 2.67
C ILE A 221 -4.64 -18.96 3.06
N TRP A 222 -3.38 -18.65 3.39
CA TRP A 222 -2.97 -17.31 3.76
C TRP A 222 -3.16 -16.31 2.62
N THR A 223 -2.81 -16.67 1.38
CA THR A 223 -2.96 -15.81 0.19
C THR A 223 -4.43 -15.53 -0.11
N TRP A 224 -5.30 -16.54 -0.03
CA TRP A 224 -6.75 -16.33 -0.19
C TRP A 224 -7.33 -15.46 0.91
N THR A 225 -6.93 -15.69 2.16
CA THR A 225 -7.35 -14.87 3.30
C THR A 225 -6.94 -13.41 3.12
N PHE A 226 -5.69 -13.17 2.73
CA PHE A 226 -5.18 -11.85 2.39
C PHE A 226 -6.00 -11.18 1.29
N ALA A 227 -6.26 -11.91 0.19
CA ALA A 227 -7.06 -11.40 -0.91
C ALA A 227 -8.48 -11.01 -0.47
N VAL A 228 -9.15 -11.86 0.32
CA VAL A 228 -10.49 -11.58 0.86
C VAL A 228 -10.48 -10.31 1.71
N VAL A 229 -9.50 -10.14 2.60
CA VAL A 229 -9.39 -8.93 3.44
C VAL A 229 -9.19 -7.68 2.58
N VAL A 230 -8.30 -7.73 1.60
CA VAL A 230 -8.04 -6.59 0.69
C VAL A 230 -9.30 -6.23 -0.09
N TRP A 231 -9.98 -7.21 -0.69
CA TRP A 231 -11.22 -6.98 -1.43
C TRP A 231 -12.32 -6.42 -0.53
N PHE A 232 -12.46 -6.94 0.68
CA PHE A 232 -13.41 -6.43 1.66
C PHE A 232 -13.17 -4.95 1.97
N VAL A 233 -11.91 -4.54 2.18
CA VAL A 233 -11.55 -3.14 2.40
C VAL A 233 -11.88 -2.28 1.17
N VAL A 234 -11.54 -2.75 -0.04
CA VAL A 234 -11.85 -2.03 -1.30
C VAL A 234 -13.36 -1.82 -1.45
N PHE A 235 -14.17 -2.87 -1.31
CA PHE A 235 -15.63 -2.75 -1.40
C PHE A 235 -16.20 -1.82 -0.33
N SER A 236 -15.66 -1.87 0.90
CA SER A 236 -16.07 -0.98 1.99
C SER A 236 -15.76 0.48 1.67
N VAL A 237 -14.57 0.78 1.14
CA VAL A 237 -14.19 2.14 0.72
C VAL A 237 -15.14 2.65 -0.37
N THR A 238 -15.37 1.84 -1.41
CA THR A 238 -16.26 2.20 -2.51
C THR A 238 -17.68 2.46 -2.01
N PHE A 239 -18.22 1.60 -1.15
CA PHE A 239 -19.54 1.78 -0.56
C PHE A 239 -19.63 3.11 0.22
N VAL A 240 -18.67 3.41 1.09
CA VAL A 240 -18.66 4.66 1.86
C VAL A 240 -18.55 5.88 0.95
N MET A 241 -17.71 5.84 -0.08
CA MET A 241 -17.56 6.94 -1.03
C MET A 241 -18.84 7.19 -1.85
N ILE A 242 -19.56 6.13 -2.24
CA ILE A 242 -20.88 6.26 -2.88
C ILE A 242 -21.86 6.98 -1.95
N ARG A 243 -21.87 6.64 -0.64
CA ARG A 243 -22.72 7.32 0.34
C ARG A 243 -22.36 8.79 0.50
N VAL A 244 -21.08 9.12 0.56
CA VAL A 244 -20.61 10.53 0.60
C VAL A 244 -21.08 11.28 -0.64
N PHE A 245 -20.94 10.69 -1.83
CA PHE A 245 -21.37 11.31 -3.08
C PHE A 245 -22.88 11.59 -3.11
N ILE A 246 -23.71 10.65 -2.68
CA ILE A 246 -25.17 10.83 -2.61
C ILE A 246 -25.53 11.99 -1.67
N ILE A 247 -24.90 12.06 -0.50
CA ILE A 247 -25.16 13.12 0.48
C ILE A 247 -24.77 14.49 -0.06
N VAL A 248 -23.59 14.61 -0.70
CA VAL A 248 -23.15 15.88 -1.30
C VAL A 248 -24.12 16.32 -2.39
N ARG A 249 -24.59 15.39 -3.24
CA ARG A 249 -25.55 15.69 -4.31
C ARG A 249 -26.92 16.12 -3.79
N GLN A 250 -27.33 15.70 -2.60
CA GLN A 250 -28.59 16.13 -1.97
C GLN A 250 -28.52 17.54 -1.36
N GLN A 251 -27.31 18.09 -1.20
CA GLN A 251 -27.10 19.44 -0.65
C GLN A 251 -27.02 20.53 -1.73
N GLU A 252 -26.90 20.13 -3.00
CA GLU A 252 -26.99 20.99 -4.18
C GLU A 252 -28.45 21.21 -4.60
#